data_AF-A0A7X0MJW5-F1
#
_entry.id   AF-A0A7X0MJW5-F1
#
_cell.length_a   1.000
_cell.length_b   1.000
_cell.length_c   1.000
_cell.angle_alpha   90.00
_cell.angle_beta   90.00
_cell.angle_gamma   90.00
#
_symmetry.space_group_name_H-M   'P 1'
#
loop_
_entity.id
_entity.type
_entity.pdbx_description
1 polymer ?
#
loop_
_entity_poly.entity_id
_entity_poly.type
_entity_poly.pdbx_seq_one_letter_code
_entity_poly.pdbx_strand_id
1 'polypeptide(L)'
;MTAADLRNRQELFYRLIDQVEKDYYLYFGLKSIQKGLSYTESIYDHFKLSSETLGLSFNEDSDLPQEIRDLILNEYHGVFLNEKQIS
;
A
#
# COMPACT_ATOMS: atom_id res chain seq x y z
N MET A 1 10.59 -0.26 16.85
CA MET A 1 9.41 0.60 16.53
C MET A 1 8.33 0.39 17.58
N THR A 2 7.67 1.47 17.99
CA THR A 2 6.48 1.44 18.84
C THR A 2 5.22 1.21 18.01
N ALA A 3 4.08 0.89 18.66
CA ALA A 3 2.78 0.84 17.99
C ALA A 3 2.38 2.18 17.34
N ALA A 4 2.81 3.30 17.94
CA ALA A 4 2.61 4.63 17.36
C ALA A 4 3.46 4.83 16.09
N ASP A 5 4.72 4.38 16.08
CA ASP A 5 5.57 4.46 14.89
C ASP A 5 5.01 3.61 13.73
N LEU A 6 4.54 2.40 14.06
CA LEU A 6 3.89 1.50 13.09
C LEU A 6 2.68 2.16 12.43
N ARG A 7 1.81 2.76 13.24
CA ARG A 7 0.64 3.49 12.76
C ARG A 7 1.02 4.68 11.90
N ASN A 8 2.02 5.47 12.31
CA ASN A 8 2.48 6.63 11.53
C ASN A 8 3.05 6.21 10.16
N ARG A 9 3.82 5.12 10.10
CA ARG A 9 4.33 4.58 8.84
C ARG A 9 3.22 4.04 7.94
N GLN A 10 2.23 3.36 8.53
CA GLN A 10 1.05 2.90 7.81
C GLN A 10 0.26 4.07 7.21
N GLU A 11 0.03 5.13 7.97
CA GLU A 11 -0.64 6.34 7.48
C GLU A 11 0.17 7.04 6.37
N LEU A 12 1.50 7.08 6.49
CA LEU A 12 2.38 7.62 5.45
C LEU A 12 2.28 6.81 4.16
N PHE A 13 2.40 5.48 4.24
CA PHE A 13 2.29 4.60 3.09
C PHE A 13 0.96 4.79 2.36
N TYR A 14 -0.16 4.89 3.09
CA TYR A 14 -1.45 5.16 2.46
C TYR A 14 -1.51 6.52 1.77
N ARG A 15 -0.91 7.58 2.33
CA ARG A 15 -0.87 8.88 1.63
C ARG A 15 -0.07 8.81 0.33
N LEU A 16 1.00 8.03 0.29
CA LEU A 16 1.83 7.86 -0.91
C LEU A 16 1.04 7.11 -1.99
N ILE A 17 0.32 6.05 -1.63
CA ILE A 17 -0.53 5.35 -2.60
C ILE A 17 -1.69 6.24 -3.10
N ASP A 18 -2.26 7.10 -2.25
CA ASP A 18 -3.32 8.05 -2.65
C ASP A 18 -2.80 9.00 -3.75
N GLN A 19 -1.52 9.36 -3.66
CA GLN A 19 -0.86 10.19 -4.66
C GLN A 19 -0.65 9.42 -5.97
N VAL A 20 -0.19 8.16 -5.91
CA VAL A 20 -0.04 7.30 -7.10
C VAL A 20 -1.38 7.12 -7.81
N GLU A 21 -2.48 6.88 -7.09
CA GLU A 21 -3.82 6.78 -7.67
C GLU A 21 -4.20 8.05 -8.46
N LYS A 22 -3.94 9.22 -7.87
CA LYS A 22 -4.24 10.52 -8.51
C LYS A 22 -3.37 10.78 -9.72
N ASP A 23 -2.06 10.52 -9.63
CA ASP A 23 -1.10 10.81 -10.68
C ASP A 23 -1.34 9.97 -11.94
N TYR A 24 -1.82 8.73 -11.75
CA TYR A 24 -2.08 7.80 -12.84
C TYR A 24 -3.55 7.72 -13.26
N TYR A 25 -4.43 8.53 -12.66
CA TYR A 25 -5.89 8.50 -12.89
C TYR A 25 -6.50 7.10 -12.70
N LEU A 26 -5.99 6.35 -11.73
CA LEU A 26 -6.42 4.99 -11.46
C LEU A 26 -7.37 4.94 -10.26
N TYR A 27 -8.18 3.89 -10.18
CA TYR A 27 -9.16 3.68 -9.11
C TYR A 27 -9.01 2.26 -8.53
N PHE A 28 -7.96 2.05 -7.73
CA PHE A 28 -7.56 0.73 -7.21
C PHE A 28 -7.49 0.63 -5.67
N GLY A 29 -8.13 1.56 -4.96
CA GLY A 29 -8.66 1.23 -3.65
C GLY A 29 -8.00 1.84 -2.42
N LEU A 30 -7.46 3.06 -2.41
CA LEU A 30 -7.02 3.61 -1.13
C LEU A 30 -8.18 3.88 -0.15
N LYS A 31 -9.27 4.48 -0.67
CA LYS A 31 -10.52 4.65 0.10
C LYS A 31 -11.12 3.30 0.52
N SER A 32 -10.81 2.26 -0.22
CA SER A 32 -11.29 0.89 -0.07
C SER A 32 -10.51 0.13 1.01
N ILE A 33 -9.18 0.17 0.94
CA ILE A 33 -8.23 -0.40 1.92
C ILE A 33 -8.41 0.24 3.30
N GLN A 34 -8.62 1.57 3.36
CA GLN A 34 -8.90 2.26 4.63
C GLN A 34 -10.26 1.87 5.25
N LYS A 35 -11.22 1.45 4.42
CA LYS A 35 -12.58 1.13 4.87
C LYS A 35 -12.84 -0.35 5.08
N GLY A 36 -11.95 -1.23 4.61
CA GLY A 36 -12.17 -2.67 4.61
C GLY A 36 -13.40 -2.99 3.75
N LEU A 37 -13.22 -2.98 2.43
CA LEU A 37 -14.32 -3.23 1.51
C LEU A 37 -15.04 -4.55 1.81
N SER A 38 -16.35 -4.53 1.56
CA SER A 38 -17.14 -5.75 1.60
C SER A 38 -16.65 -6.74 0.52
N TYR A 39 -16.94 -8.02 0.70
CA TYR A 39 -16.54 -9.07 -0.25
C TYR A 39 -16.90 -8.74 -1.72
N THR A 40 -18.04 -8.10 -1.94
CA THR A 40 -18.53 -7.67 -3.26
C THR A 40 -17.68 -6.58 -3.90
N GLU A 41 -17.05 -5.72 -3.09
CA GLU A 41 -16.25 -4.60 -3.57
C GLU A 41 -14.74 -4.96 -3.60
N SER A 42 -14.35 -6.10 -3.03
CA SER A 42 -12.95 -6.58 -3.00
C SER A 42 -12.32 -6.82 -4.38
N ILE A 43 -13.12 -6.80 -5.45
CA ILE A 43 -12.65 -6.77 -6.84
C ILE A 43 -11.76 -5.54 -7.14
N TYR A 44 -11.90 -4.48 -6.34
CA TYR A 44 -11.09 -3.26 -6.41
C TYR A 44 -9.91 -3.29 -5.43
N ASP A 45 -9.70 -4.39 -4.72
CA ASP A 45 -8.48 -4.57 -3.93
C ASP A 45 -7.41 -5.13 -4.87
N HIS A 46 -6.29 -4.45 -4.99
CA HIS A 46 -5.18 -4.92 -5.83
C HIS A 46 -3.98 -5.39 -5.02
N PHE A 47 -3.91 -4.96 -3.76
CA PHE A 47 -2.89 -5.37 -2.80
C PHE A 47 -3.40 -5.21 -1.37
N LYS A 48 -2.72 -5.87 -0.42
CA LYS A 48 -2.98 -5.80 1.02
C LYS A 48 -1.69 -5.54 1.78
N LEU A 49 -1.77 -4.65 2.77
CA LEU A 49 -0.73 -4.45 3.78
C LEU A 49 -1.22 -5.05 5.10
N SER A 50 -0.53 -6.07 5.60
CA SER A 50 -0.84 -6.68 6.89
C SER A 50 -0.56 -5.69 8.03
N SER A 51 -1.55 -5.45 8.89
CA SER A 51 -1.37 -4.61 10.08
C SER A 51 -0.49 -5.27 11.16
N GLU A 52 -0.34 -6.60 11.12
CA GLU A 52 0.44 -7.37 12.10
C GLU A 52 1.89 -7.54 11.68
N THR A 53 2.13 -7.87 10.41
CA THR A 53 3.46 -8.19 9.89
C THR A 53 4.08 -7.07 9.05
N LEU A 54 3.27 -6.06 8.69
CA LEU A 54 3.59 -5.09 7.64
C LEU A 54 3.99 -5.76 6.31
N GLY A 55 3.59 -7.01 6.08
CA GLY A 55 3.80 -7.66 4.79
C GLY A 55 2.89 -7.05 3.72
N LEU A 56 3.48 -6.68 2.59
CA LEU A 56 2.76 -6.27 1.38
C LEU A 56 2.56 -7.50 0.46
N SER A 57 1.35 -7.68 -0.04
CA SER A 57 1.02 -8.73 -1.02
C SER A 57 0.09 -8.19 -2.07
N PHE A 58 0.30 -8.53 -3.35
CA PHE A 58 -0.63 -8.24 -4.43
C PHE A 58 -1.63 -9.38 -4.59
N ASN A 59 -2.87 -9.06 -4.94
CA ASN A 59 -3.84 -10.09 -5.30
C ASN A 59 -3.42 -10.77 -6.61
N GLU A 60 -3.60 -12.08 -6.71
CA GLU A 60 -3.23 -12.86 -7.91
C GLU A 60 -3.94 -12.36 -9.16
N ASP A 61 -5.23 -12.01 -9.01
CA ASP A 61 -6.08 -11.48 -10.08
C ASP A 61 -5.95 -9.96 -10.30
N SER A 62 -4.97 -9.30 -9.64
CA SER A 62 -4.79 -7.86 -9.79
C SER A 62 -4.42 -7.50 -11.23
N ASP A 63 -5.20 -6.63 -11.85
CA ASP A 63 -4.94 -6.08 -13.19
C ASP A 63 -4.01 -4.85 -13.16
N LEU A 64 -3.41 -4.52 -12.00
CA LEU A 64 -2.49 -3.40 -11.91
C LEU A 64 -1.33 -3.57 -12.89
N PRO A 65 -1.06 -2.56 -13.74
CA PRO A 65 0.13 -2.55 -14.59
C PRO A 65 1.39 -2.73 -13.76
N GLN A 66 2.39 -3.43 -14.32
CA GLN A 66 3.65 -3.71 -13.62
C GLN A 66 4.33 -2.44 -13.11
N GLU A 67 4.31 -1.35 -13.88
CA GLU A 67 4.85 -0.05 -13.47
C GLU A 67 4.23 0.45 -12.14
N ILE A 68 2.90 0.30 -11.98
CA ILE A 68 2.20 0.70 -10.76
C ILE A 68 2.54 -0.23 -9.60
N ARG A 69 2.64 -1.54 -9.87
CA ARG A 69 3.08 -2.52 -8.86
C ARG A 69 4.49 -2.19 -8.35
N ASP A 70 5.40 -1.85 -9.25
CA ASP A 70 6.78 -1.47 -8.92
C ASP A 70 6.82 -0.17 -8.11
N LEU A 71 6.00 0.83 -8.45
CA LEU A 71 5.86 2.05 -7.66
C LEU A 71 5.37 1.76 -6.24
N ILE A 72 4.30 0.98 -6.09
CA ILE A 72 3.76 0.58 -4.78
C ILE A 72 4.83 -0.16 -3.97
N LEU A 73 5.60 -1.07 -4.59
CA LEU A 73 6.70 -1.79 -3.96
C LEU A 73 7.84 -0.86 -3.52
N ASN A 74 8.19 0.12 -4.35
CA ASN A 74 9.22 1.10 -4.02
C ASN A 74 8.81 1.98 -2.84
N GLU A 75 7.57 2.48 -2.82
CA GLU A 75 7.04 3.24 -1.68
C GLU A 75 7.00 2.38 -0.40
N TYR A 76 6.60 1.12 -0.52
CA TYR A 76 6.61 0.17 0.59
C TYR A 76 8.02 -0.02 1.16
N HIS A 77 9.02 -0.27 0.30
CA HIS A 77 10.40 -0.39 0.73
C HIS A 77 10.93 0.90 1.38
N GLY A 78 10.59 2.06 0.81
CA GLY A 78 10.98 3.37 1.34
C GLY A 78 10.43 3.64 2.74
N VAL A 79 9.19 3.24 3.01
CA VAL A 79 8.52 3.49 4.29
C VAL A 79 8.89 2.45 5.36
N PHE A 80 8.98 1.17 4.99
CA PHE A 80 9.04 0.08 5.97
C PHE A 80 10.40 -0.64 6.03
N LEU A 81 11.16 -0.69 4.93
CA LEU A 81 12.41 -1.46 4.86
C LEU A 81 13.68 -0.60 4.90
N ASN A 82 13.60 0.68 4.57
CA ASN A 82 14.74 1.60 4.59
C ASN A 82 15.16 2.07 6.01
N GLU A 83 15.27 1.14 6.96
CA GLU A 83 16.06 1.33 8.18
C GLU A 83 17.53 0.88 7.94
N LYS A 84 18.26 1.59 7.06
CA LYS A 84 19.72 1.83 7.09
C LYS A 84 20.27 2.23 5.71
N GLN A 85 20.66 3.49 5.57
CA GLN A 85 22.04 3.83 5.20
C GLN A 85 22.42 5.15 5.92
N ILE A 86 22.64 5.06 7.22
CA ILE A 86 23.62 5.93 7.86
C ILE A 86 24.74 4.98 8.28
N SER A 87 25.72 4.88 7.39
CA SER A 87 27.07 4.40 7.71
C SER A 87 27.89 5.59 8.19
#